data_AF-A0A7W7VAU8-F1
#
_entry.id   AF-A0A7W7VAU8-F1
#
_cell.length_a   1.000
_cell.length_b   1.000
_cell.length_c   1.000
_cell.angle_alpha   90.00
_cell.angle_beta   90.00
_cell.angle_gamma   90.00
#
_symmetry.space_group_name_H-M   'P 1'
#
loop_
_entity.id
_entity.type
_entity.pdbx_description
1 polymer ?
#
loop_
_entity_poly.entity_id
_entity_poly.type
_entity_poly.pdbx_seq_one_letter_code
_entity_poly.pdbx_strand_id
1 'polypeptide(L)'
;MAARSAPRLVEAAEIAAEYGLTPARISALYLERETNGFPEIAGMRGRARQWNKSDVDQWFAQRKPPRLQQHKPPALDPDELLTGAQASRFLGYKNPQQVNTYLRDHPGYFPEPDAIEELGTPQRPYRRPKWRVQTLLDWQATRPGSGRRSVKRPAPALPDVPVDGDPDELLGASQAAALLGFKSLNSFSSSLGQGNLPLLQTVDAVTEKGGRRRWTRRRILEQAAQRQGS
;
A
#
# COMPACT_ATOMS: atom_id res chain seq x y z
N MET A 1 41.61 -24.56 15.74
CA MET A 1 40.93 -24.22 14.47
C MET A 1 39.45 -24.03 14.77
N ALA A 2 38.94 -22.79 14.76
CA ALA A 2 37.52 -22.55 14.98
C ALA A 2 36.75 -22.99 13.73
N ALA A 3 35.79 -23.91 13.88
CA ALA A 3 34.91 -24.31 12.79
C ALA A 3 34.21 -23.07 12.24
N ARG A 4 34.44 -22.74 10.96
CA ARG A 4 33.63 -21.73 10.26
C ARG A 4 32.22 -22.30 10.17
N SER A 5 31.36 -21.87 11.09
CA SER A 5 29.93 -22.19 11.06
C SER A 5 29.40 -21.82 9.66
N ALA A 6 28.69 -22.75 9.02
CA ALA A 6 28.11 -22.51 7.70
C ALA A 6 27.20 -21.25 7.77
N PRO A 7 27.22 -20.40 6.72
CA PRO A 7 26.41 -19.19 6.70
C PRO A 7 24.93 -19.57 6.84
N ARG A 8 24.27 -18.98 7.84
CA ARG A 8 22.85 -19.24 8.11
C ARG A 8 22.02 -18.58 7.02
N LEU A 9 21.35 -19.39 6.22
CA LEU A 9 20.47 -18.93 5.15
C LEU A 9 19.05 -18.72 5.68
N VAL A 10 18.49 -17.54 5.41
CA VAL A 10 17.15 -17.14 5.83
C VAL A 10 16.30 -16.69 4.65
N GLU A 11 15.00 -16.93 4.75
CA GLU A 11 14.02 -16.55 3.73
C GLU A 11 13.32 -15.23 4.06
N ALA A 12 12.62 -14.66 3.08
CA ALA A 12 11.94 -13.38 3.22
C ALA A 12 10.93 -13.36 4.39
N ALA A 13 10.28 -14.49 4.69
CA ALA A 13 9.34 -14.59 5.79
C ALA A 13 10.01 -14.45 7.16
N GLU A 14 11.18 -15.06 7.33
CA GLU A 14 11.94 -15.00 8.56
C GLU A 14 12.53 -13.59 8.78
N ILE A 15 13.16 -13.02 7.75
CA ILE A 15 13.67 -11.64 7.77
C ILE A 15 12.53 -10.66 8.10
N ALA A 16 11.35 -10.86 7.51
CA ALA A 16 10.19 -10.01 7.75
C ALA A 16 9.72 -10.06 9.21
N ALA A 17 9.64 -11.25 9.80
CA ALA A 17 9.23 -11.41 11.20
C ALA A 17 10.19 -10.72 12.17
N GLU A 18 11.49 -10.87 11.94
CA GLU A 18 12.52 -10.30 12.81
C GLU A 18 12.59 -8.78 12.75
N TYR A 19 12.47 -8.20 11.55
CA TYR A 19 12.60 -6.76 11.34
C TYR A 19 11.25 -6.01 11.35
N GLY A 20 10.15 -6.67 11.74
CA GLY A 20 8.82 -6.06 11.78
C GLY A 20 8.32 -5.57 10.41
N LEU A 21 8.64 -6.31 9.35
CA LEU A 21 8.27 -6.02 7.96
C LEU A 21 7.33 -7.08 7.40
N THR A 22 6.90 -6.91 6.14
CA THR A 22 6.19 -7.94 5.40
C THR A 22 7.15 -8.67 4.45
N PRO A 23 6.92 -9.95 4.12
CA PRO A 23 7.77 -10.67 3.15
C PRO A 23 7.82 -9.97 1.79
N ALA A 24 6.70 -9.37 1.37
CA ALA A 24 6.63 -8.56 0.15
C ALA A 24 7.56 -7.33 0.21
N ARG A 25 7.74 -6.70 1.39
CA ARG A 25 8.68 -5.59 1.53
C ARG A 25 10.13 -6.07 1.40
N ILE A 26 10.47 -7.25 1.89
CA ILE A 26 11.80 -7.85 1.68
C ILE A 26 12.05 -8.10 0.20
N SER A 27 11.08 -8.67 -0.52
CA SER A 27 11.16 -8.83 -1.98
C SER A 27 11.36 -7.50 -2.70
N ALA A 28 10.65 -6.44 -2.29
CA ALA A 28 10.83 -5.11 -2.87
C ALA A 28 12.21 -4.51 -2.58
N LEU A 29 12.74 -4.67 -1.36
CA LEU A 29 14.10 -4.23 -1.02
C LEU A 29 15.14 -4.89 -1.93
N TYR A 30 14.99 -6.19 -2.20
CA TYR A 30 15.87 -6.89 -3.13
C TYR A 30 15.72 -6.42 -4.59
N LEU A 31 14.49 -6.16 -5.06
CA LEU A 31 14.29 -5.61 -6.41
C LEU A 31 14.92 -4.21 -6.55
N GLU A 32 14.92 -3.44 -5.47
CA GLU A 32 15.53 -2.09 -5.38
C GLU A 32 17.03 -2.13 -4.98
N ARG A 33 17.67 -3.31 -4.97
CA ARG A 33 19.02 -3.50 -4.38
C ARG A 33 20.12 -2.67 -5.02
N GLU A 34 20.02 -2.39 -6.32
CA GLU A 34 20.99 -1.53 -7.01
C GLU A 34 21.02 -0.10 -6.43
N THR A 35 19.89 0.35 -5.86
CA THR A 35 19.78 1.67 -5.25
C THR A 35 19.97 1.65 -3.74
N ASN A 36 19.49 0.61 -3.06
CA ASN A 36 19.47 0.57 -1.59
C ASN A 36 20.56 -0.33 -0.97
N GLY A 37 21.34 -1.05 -1.79
CA GLY A 37 22.42 -1.93 -1.38
C GLY A 37 21.98 -3.20 -0.65
N PHE A 38 20.71 -3.62 -0.77
CA PHE A 38 20.21 -4.81 -0.09
C PHE A 38 21.01 -6.07 -0.49
N PRO A 39 21.30 -7.00 0.43
CA PRO A 39 22.16 -8.14 0.16
C PRO A 39 21.72 -9.00 -1.02
N GLU A 40 22.71 -9.57 -1.71
CA GLU A 40 22.49 -10.53 -2.78
C GLU A 40 21.97 -11.88 -2.27
N ILE A 41 21.30 -12.61 -3.15
CA ILE A 41 20.77 -13.95 -2.84
C ILE A 41 21.96 -14.91 -2.68
N ALA A 42 22.01 -15.61 -1.55
CA ALA A 42 23.03 -16.62 -1.25
C ALA A 42 22.58 -18.04 -1.61
N GLY A 43 21.29 -18.26 -1.85
CA GLY A 43 20.76 -19.55 -2.28
C GLY A 43 19.28 -19.53 -2.65
N MET A 44 18.77 -20.64 -3.16
CA MET A 44 17.35 -20.83 -3.47
C MET A 44 16.88 -22.14 -2.84
N ARG A 45 15.73 -22.09 -2.15
CA ARG A 45 15.00 -23.29 -1.69
C ARG A 45 13.72 -23.41 -2.51
N GLY A 46 13.77 -24.22 -3.57
CA GLY A 46 12.72 -24.25 -4.58
C GLY A 46 12.58 -22.88 -5.27
N ARG A 47 11.43 -22.22 -5.10
CA ARG A 47 11.20 -20.84 -5.59
C ARG A 47 11.52 -19.75 -4.56
N ALA A 48 11.81 -20.12 -3.31
CA ALA A 48 12.11 -19.17 -2.26
C ALA A 48 13.57 -18.73 -2.32
N ARG A 49 13.78 -17.41 -2.36
CA ARG A 49 15.10 -16.80 -2.29
C ARG A 49 15.61 -16.86 -0.86
N GLN A 50 16.91 -17.14 -0.71
CA GLN A 50 17.57 -17.20 0.58
C GLN A 50 18.74 -16.22 0.63
N TRP A 51 18.88 -15.53 1.74
CA TRP A 51 19.95 -14.58 2.00
C TRP A 51 20.81 -15.07 3.15
N ASN A 52 22.08 -14.66 3.17
CA ASN A 52 22.91 -14.84 4.34
C ASN A 52 22.42 -13.92 5.47
N LYS A 53 22.12 -14.51 6.62
CA LYS A 53 21.59 -13.81 7.80
C LYS A 53 22.51 -12.67 8.24
N SER A 54 23.82 -12.89 8.27
CA SER A 54 24.78 -11.87 8.72
C SER A 54 24.72 -10.61 7.87
N ASP A 55 24.57 -10.78 6.56
CA ASP A 55 24.63 -9.69 5.59
C ASP A 55 23.33 -8.88 5.67
N VAL A 56 22.20 -9.56 5.85
CA VAL A 56 20.91 -8.93 6.13
C VAL A 56 20.96 -8.13 7.43
N ASP A 57 21.53 -8.70 8.49
CA ASP A 57 21.62 -8.04 9.79
C ASP A 57 22.51 -6.81 9.75
N GLN A 58 23.66 -6.92 9.09
CA GLN A 58 24.55 -5.80 8.87
C GLN A 58 23.86 -4.70 8.06
N TRP A 59 23.14 -5.05 7.00
CA TRP A 59 22.42 -4.08 6.18
C TRP A 59 21.35 -3.35 6.99
N PHE A 60 20.56 -4.06 7.81
CA PHE A 60 19.56 -3.43 8.68
C PHE A 60 20.18 -2.58 9.79
N ALA A 61 21.32 -2.99 10.36
CA ALA A 61 22.05 -2.21 11.36
C ALA A 61 22.62 -0.91 10.79
N GLN A 62 23.11 -0.93 9.55
CA GLN A 62 23.64 0.27 8.88
C GLN A 62 22.55 1.20 8.35
N ARG A 63 21.35 0.67 8.13
CA ARG A 63 20.24 1.44 7.59
C ARG A 63 19.78 2.49 8.61
N LYS A 64 19.89 3.76 8.22
CA LYS A 64 19.36 4.86 9.02
C LYS A 64 17.87 4.62 9.31
N PRO A 65 17.43 4.63 10.58
CA PRO A 65 16.02 4.48 10.88
C PRO A 65 15.23 5.60 10.20
N PRO A 66 13.97 5.35 9.80
CA PRO A 66 13.12 6.37 9.20
C PRO A 66 13.15 7.66 10.02
N ARG A 67 13.21 8.83 9.36
CA ARG A 67 13.31 10.15 10.03
C ARG A 67 12.32 10.33 11.19
N LEU A 68 11.11 9.78 11.06
CA LEU A 68 10.08 9.86 12.08
C LEU A 68 10.36 9.05 13.35
N GLN A 69 11.22 8.02 13.29
CA GLN A 69 11.71 7.30 14.46
C GLN A 69 12.82 8.08 15.18
N GLN A 70 13.63 8.83 14.43
CA GLN A 70 14.67 9.69 14.99
C GLN A 70 14.13 11.03 15.49
N HIS A 71 12.90 11.39 15.12
CA HIS A 71 12.31 12.67 15.46
C HIS A 71 12.07 12.76 16.96
N LYS A 72 12.82 13.64 17.63
CA LYS A 72 12.57 14.05 19.00
C LYS A 72 11.68 15.29 18.98
N PRO A 73 10.44 15.22 19.47
CA PRO A 73 9.58 16.39 19.57
C PRO A 73 10.23 17.50 20.42
N PRO A 74 9.88 18.77 20.21
CA PRO A 74 10.27 19.84 21.11
C PRO A 74 9.75 19.58 22.52
N ALA A 75 10.47 20.03 23.54
CA ALA A 75 9.98 19.98 24.92
C ALA A 75 8.88 21.03 25.09
N LEU A 76 7.65 20.56 25.27
CA LEU A 76 6.47 21.35 25.59
C LEU A 76 5.87 20.83 26.90
N ASP A 77 5.01 21.63 27.52
CA ASP A 77 4.28 21.21 28.72
C ASP A 77 3.41 19.97 28.41
N PRO A 78 3.52 18.86 29.16
CA PRO A 78 2.72 17.65 28.95
C PRO A 78 1.21 17.89 28.88
N ASP A 79 0.69 18.90 29.57
CA ASP A 79 -0.73 19.23 29.61
C ASP A 79 -1.16 20.22 28.51
N GLU A 80 -0.22 20.76 27.73
CA GLU A 80 -0.53 21.67 26.62
C GLU A 80 -1.38 20.98 25.55
N LEU A 81 -2.49 21.62 25.17
CA LEU A 81 -3.40 21.12 24.16
C LEU A 81 -3.00 21.60 22.75
N LEU A 82 -2.54 20.67 21.92
CA LEU A 82 -2.16 20.92 20.54
C LEU A 82 -3.28 20.59 19.57
N THR A 83 -3.55 21.48 18.61
CA THR A 83 -4.45 21.21 17.47
C THR A 83 -3.88 20.11 16.57
N GLY A 84 -4.69 19.50 15.72
CA GLY A 84 -4.21 18.47 14.78
C GLY A 84 -3.05 18.91 13.89
N ALA A 85 -2.97 20.21 13.56
CA ALA A 85 -1.85 20.77 12.81
C ALA A 85 -0.57 20.90 13.64
N GLN A 86 -0.69 21.34 14.89
CA GLN A 86 0.43 21.40 15.83
C GLN A 86 0.90 19.99 16.19
N ALA A 87 -0.02 19.07 16.50
CA ALA A 87 0.29 17.67 16.77
C ALA A 87 1.03 17.00 15.61
N SER A 88 0.62 17.27 14.36
CA SER A 88 1.33 16.74 13.18
C SER A 88 2.79 17.22 13.11
N ARG A 89 3.04 18.51 13.38
CA ARG A 89 4.40 19.07 13.41
C ARG A 89 5.20 18.56 14.61
N PHE A 90 4.57 18.51 15.79
CA PHE A 90 5.15 18.00 17.03
C PHE A 90 5.68 16.57 16.84
N LEU A 91 4.90 15.70 16.19
CA LEU A 91 5.27 14.32 15.85
C LEU A 91 6.23 14.19 14.67
N GLY A 92 6.65 15.31 14.08
CA GLY A 92 7.66 15.39 13.04
C GLY A 92 7.15 15.09 11.63
N TYR A 93 5.84 15.08 11.36
CA TYR A 93 5.31 14.84 10.02
C TYR A 93 5.63 15.98 9.05
N LYS A 94 5.87 15.62 7.78
CA LYS A 94 6.03 16.63 6.71
C LYS A 94 4.70 17.32 6.41
N ASN A 95 3.61 16.56 6.45
CA ASN A 95 2.27 17.07 6.19
C ASN A 95 1.64 17.59 7.49
N PRO A 96 1.30 18.89 7.60
CA PRO A 96 0.65 19.44 8.78
C PRO A 96 -0.79 18.91 8.99
N GLN A 97 -1.43 18.24 8.02
CA GLN A 97 -2.74 17.63 8.17
C GLN A 97 -2.67 16.10 8.42
N GLN A 98 -1.49 15.56 8.75
CA GLN A 98 -1.33 14.11 8.87
C GLN A 98 -2.21 13.49 9.95
N VAL A 99 -2.29 14.10 11.13
CA VAL A 99 -3.14 13.61 12.24
C VAL A 99 -4.62 13.59 11.84
N ASN A 100 -5.12 14.67 11.22
CA ASN A 100 -6.50 14.72 10.74
C ASN A 100 -6.79 13.65 9.67
N THR A 101 -5.80 13.34 8.84
CA THR A 101 -5.88 12.26 7.85
C THR A 101 -5.99 10.89 8.54
N TYR A 102 -5.27 10.66 9.64
CA TYR A 102 -5.45 9.43 10.40
C TYR A 102 -6.85 9.30 10.99
N LEU A 103 -7.40 10.35 11.59
CA LEU A 103 -8.75 10.31 12.15
C LEU A 103 -9.82 10.02 11.09
N ARG A 104 -9.68 10.64 9.91
CA ARG A 104 -10.63 10.46 8.80
C ARG A 104 -10.49 9.10 8.12
N ASP A 105 -9.27 8.69 7.81
CA ASP A 105 -9.00 7.57 6.91
C ASP A 105 -8.62 6.27 7.64
N HIS A 106 -8.31 6.35 8.94
CA HIS A 106 -7.80 5.26 9.79
C HIS A 106 -8.42 5.34 11.20
N PRO A 107 -9.75 5.22 11.34
CA PRO A 107 -10.40 5.27 12.66
C PRO A 107 -9.81 4.18 13.59
N GLY A 108 -9.50 4.56 14.82
CA GLY A 108 -8.86 3.69 15.82
C GLY A 108 -7.33 3.55 15.72
N TYR A 109 -6.69 4.15 14.72
CA TYR A 109 -5.22 4.12 14.59
C TYR A 109 -4.50 5.19 15.45
N PHE A 110 -5.10 6.38 15.51
CA PHE A 110 -4.58 7.52 16.27
C PHE A 110 -5.46 7.75 17.49
N PRO A 111 -4.91 8.19 18.65
CA PRO A 111 -5.68 8.41 19.86
C PRO A 111 -6.82 9.40 19.64
N GLU A 112 -7.91 9.19 20.39
CA GLU A 112 -9.01 10.15 20.45
C GLU A 112 -8.52 11.50 21.01
N PRO A 113 -9.13 12.61 20.59
CA PRO A 113 -8.76 13.93 21.10
C PRO A 113 -9.14 14.10 22.57
N ASP A 114 -8.21 14.65 23.36
CA ASP A 114 -8.44 15.02 24.76
C ASP A 114 -9.46 16.16 24.92
N ALA A 115 -9.54 17.04 23.92
CA ALA A 115 -10.49 18.15 23.92
C ALA A 115 -11.00 18.45 22.50
N ILE A 116 -12.22 18.94 22.41
CA ILE A 116 -12.80 19.39 21.15
C ILE A 116 -13.22 20.84 21.34
N GLU A 117 -12.59 21.72 20.57
CA GLU A 117 -12.96 23.13 20.52
C GLU A 117 -14.02 23.33 19.43
N GLU A 118 -15.20 23.79 19.83
CA GLU A 118 -16.26 24.15 18.89
C GLU A 118 -16.03 25.56 18.38
N LEU A 119 -15.93 25.69 17.06
CA LEU A 119 -15.66 26.93 16.35
C LEU A 119 -16.69 27.13 15.23
N GLY A 120 -16.68 28.31 14.64
CA GLY A 120 -17.54 28.66 13.51
C GLY A 120 -18.74 29.49 13.92
N THR A 121 -19.70 29.61 13.01
CA THR A 121 -20.96 30.32 13.27
C THR A 121 -22.05 29.31 13.63
N PRO A 122 -23.16 29.74 14.27
CA PRO A 122 -24.29 28.85 14.53
C PRO A 122 -24.80 28.11 13.29
N GLN A 123 -24.65 28.71 12.10
CA GLN A 123 -25.07 28.12 10.82
C GLN A 123 -24.05 27.14 10.24
N ARG A 124 -22.77 27.23 10.64
CA ARG A 124 -21.67 26.37 10.18
C ARG A 124 -20.70 26.09 11.34
N PRO A 125 -21.12 25.32 12.34
CA PRO A 125 -20.22 24.89 13.39
C PRO A 125 -19.18 23.93 12.80
N TYR A 126 -17.94 24.04 13.23
CA TYR A 126 -16.90 23.08 12.97
C TYR A 126 -16.15 22.75 14.25
N ARG A 127 -15.73 21.50 14.37
CA ARG A 127 -15.08 20.96 15.56
C ARG A 127 -13.59 20.88 15.29
N ARG A 128 -12.78 21.45 16.19
CA ARG A 128 -11.33 21.39 16.14
C ARG A 128 -10.84 20.48 17.27
N PRO A 129 -10.44 19.23 16.97
CA PRO A 129 -9.88 18.34 17.97
C PRO A 129 -8.49 18.82 18.43
N LYS A 130 -8.20 18.61 19.71
CA LYS A 130 -6.93 18.90 20.38
C LYS A 130 -6.47 17.70 21.21
N TRP A 131 -5.16 17.53 21.32
CA TRP A 131 -4.51 16.47 22.10
C TRP A 131 -3.52 17.08 23.07
N ARG A 132 -3.44 16.50 24.27
CA ARG A 132 -2.36 16.83 25.20
C ARG A 132 -1.02 16.39 24.62
N VAL A 133 0.05 17.11 24.94
CA VAL A 133 1.41 16.71 24.61
C VAL A 133 1.72 15.30 25.14
N GLN A 134 1.27 14.97 26.36
CA GLN A 134 1.46 13.64 26.93
C GLN A 134 0.84 12.54 26.07
N THR A 135 -0.41 12.70 25.63
CA THR A 135 -1.11 11.75 24.74
C THR A 135 -0.32 11.50 23.45
N LEU A 136 0.30 12.55 22.89
CA LEU A 136 1.11 12.44 21.68
C LEU A 136 2.46 11.73 21.93
N LEU A 137 3.09 11.96 23.09
CA LEU A 137 4.32 11.30 23.50
C LEU A 137 4.08 9.80 23.74
N ASP A 138 3.01 9.45 24.45
CA ASP A 138 2.62 8.06 24.72
C ASP A 138 2.36 7.33 23.40
N TRP A 139 1.58 7.93 22.50
CA TRP A 139 1.32 7.36 21.18
C TRP A 139 2.59 7.23 20.34
N GLN A 140 3.53 8.18 20.41
CA GLN A 140 4.80 8.08 19.71
C GLN A 140 5.63 6.90 20.22
N ALA A 141 5.66 6.67 21.54
CA ALA A 141 6.37 5.56 22.16
C ALA A 141 5.77 4.20 21.78
N THR A 142 4.45 4.11 21.69
CA THR A 142 3.74 2.87 21.34
C THR A 142 3.33 2.80 19.87
N ARG A 143 3.92 3.63 19.00
CA ARG A 143 3.44 3.85 17.63
C ARG A 143 3.31 2.53 16.85
N PRO A 144 2.09 2.15 16.40
CA PRO A 144 1.90 0.95 15.62
C PRO A 144 2.35 1.16 14.16
N GLY A 145 3.63 0.92 13.87
CA GLY A 145 4.17 0.92 12.51
C GLY A 145 3.86 2.19 11.70
N SER A 146 3.76 2.05 10.37
CA SER A 146 3.66 3.19 9.45
C SER A 146 2.26 3.81 9.30
N GLY A 147 1.22 3.24 9.93
CA GLY A 147 -0.17 3.67 9.75
C GLY A 147 -0.69 3.53 8.32
N ARG A 148 -0.05 2.71 7.49
CA ARG A 148 -0.61 2.35 6.18
C ARG A 148 -1.91 1.57 6.40
N ARG A 149 -2.96 1.91 5.66
CA ARG A 149 -4.24 1.17 5.59
C ARG A 149 -3.99 -0.34 5.69
N SER A 150 -4.40 -0.93 6.81
CA SER A 150 -4.68 -2.37 6.89
C SER A 150 -6.02 -2.72 6.25
N VAL A 151 -6.80 -1.71 5.82
CA VAL A 151 -8.11 -1.92 5.23
C VAL A 151 -7.95 -2.61 3.88
N LYS A 152 -8.21 -3.92 3.85
CA LYS A 152 -8.65 -4.64 2.66
C LYS A 152 -9.94 -3.96 2.18
N ARG A 153 -9.82 -2.88 1.41
CA ARG A 153 -10.98 -2.31 0.73
C ARG A 153 -11.46 -3.39 -0.23
N PRO A 154 -12.72 -3.85 -0.13
CA PRO A 154 -13.23 -4.80 -1.10
C PRO A 154 -13.03 -4.21 -2.48
N ALA A 155 -12.52 -5.03 -3.41
CA ALA A 155 -12.41 -4.59 -4.79
C ALA A 155 -13.79 -4.14 -5.26
N PRO A 156 -13.91 -2.99 -5.95
CA PRO A 156 -15.19 -2.57 -6.49
C PRO A 156 -15.77 -3.69 -7.35
N ALA A 157 -17.06 -3.97 -7.15
CA ALA A 157 -17.78 -4.95 -7.95
C ALA A 157 -17.70 -4.56 -9.43
N LEU A 158 -17.60 -5.56 -10.30
CA LEU A 158 -17.68 -5.32 -11.73
C LEU A 158 -19.12 -4.92 -12.10
N PRO A 159 -19.29 -4.02 -13.08
CA PRO A 159 -20.62 -3.67 -13.56
C PRO A 159 -21.29 -4.88 -14.21
N ASP A 160 -22.62 -4.92 -14.16
CA ASP A 160 -23.39 -5.83 -15.01
C ASP A 160 -23.40 -5.28 -16.45
N VAL A 161 -23.05 -6.13 -17.41
CA VAL A 161 -22.90 -5.73 -18.82
C VAL A 161 -23.60 -6.77 -19.69
N PRO A 162 -24.68 -6.40 -20.41
CA PRO A 162 -25.36 -7.30 -21.31
C PRO A 162 -24.44 -7.79 -22.43
N VAL A 163 -24.56 -9.08 -22.75
CA VAL A 163 -23.80 -9.77 -23.83
C VAL A 163 -24.29 -9.33 -25.21
N ASP A 164 -25.57 -9.01 -25.31
CA ASP A 164 -26.39 -8.73 -26.49
C ASP A 164 -26.48 -7.23 -26.85
N GLY A 165 -25.65 -6.38 -26.24
CA GLY A 165 -25.57 -4.97 -26.63
C GLY A 165 -24.84 -4.73 -27.96
N ASP A 166 -24.75 -3.46 -28.37
CA ASP A 166 -24.08 -3.03 -29.61
C ASP A 166 -22.65 -3.62 -29.75
N PRO A 167 -22.34 -4.38 -30.82
CA PRO A 167 -21.04 -5.02 -31.01
C PRO A 167 -19.88 -4.03 -31.17
N ASP A 168 -20.14 -2.80 -31.63
CA ASP A 168 -19.13 -1.76 -31.86
C ASP A 168 -18.97 -0.80 -30.68
N GLU A 169 -19.72 -1.00 -29.60
CA GLU A 169 -19.58 -0.22 -28.37
C GLU A 169 -18.18 -0.40 -27.75
N LEU A 170 -17.53 0.73 -27.43
CA LEU A 170 -16.21 0.77 -26.81
C LEU A 170 -16.28 0.60 -25.28
N LEU A 171 -16.05 -0.64 -24.84
CA LEU A 171 -16.08 -1.03 -23.44
C LEU A 171 -14.74 -0.82 -22.74
N GLY A 172 -14.81 -0.38 -21.48
CA GLY A 172 -13.66 -0.21 -20.61
C GLY A 172 -13.24 -1.51 -19.92
N ALA A 173 -12.08 -1.49 -19.25
CA ALA A 173 -11.51 -2.67 -18.61
C ALA A 173 -12.43 -3.37 -17.59
N SER A 174 -13.25 -2.63 -16.84
CA SER A 174 -14.21 -3.24 -15.90
C SER A 174 -15.36 -3.95 -16.61
N GLN A 175 -15.84 -3.40 -17.73
CA GLN A 175 -16.91 -4.00 -18.53
C GLN A 175 -16.38 -5.22 -19.30
N ALA A 176 -15.17 -5.13 -19.86
CA ALA A 176 -14.50 -6.27 -20.47
C ALA A 176 -14.27 -7.41 -19.47
N ALA A 177 -13.83 -7.08 -18.25
CA ALA A 177 -13.68 -8.06 -17.18
C ALA A 177 -15.00 -8.77 -16.83
N ALA A 178 -16.11 -8.03 -16.81
CA ALA A 178 -17.45 -8.58 -16.54
C ALA A 178 -17.88 -9.57 -17.63
N LEU A 179 -17.81 -9.17 -18.90
CA LEU A 179 -18.16 -10.03 -20.04
C LEU A 179 -17.28 -11.29 -20.14
N LEU A 180 -16.02 -11.21 -19.71
CA LEU A 180 -15.09 -12.32 -19.67
C LEU A 180 -15.19 -13.20 -18.41
N GLY A 181 -16.15 -12.93 -17.52
CA GLY A 181 -16.41 -13.71 -16.31
C GLY A 181 -15.32 -13.59 -15.23
N PHE A 182 -14.50 -12.54 -15.24
CA PHE A 182 -13.53 -12.33 -14.16
C PHE A 182 -14.21 -11.92 -12.86
N LYS A 183 -13.66 -12.34 -11.72
CA LYS A 183 -14.18 -11.95 -10.40
C LYS A 183 -13.84 -10.51 -9.98
N SER A 184 -12.85 -9.90 -10.63
CA SER A 184 -12.42 -8.52 -10.35
C SER A 184 -11.57 -7.95 -11.48
N LEU A 185 -11.48 -6.61 -11.52
CA LEU A 185 -10.63 -5.89 -12.46
C LEU A 185 -9.13 -6.23 -12.29
N ASN A 186 -8.69 -6.54 -11.07
CA ASN A 186 -7.29 -6.91 -10.79
C ASN A 186 -6.93 -8.25 -11.43
N SER A 187 -7.83 -9.24 -11.33
CA SER A 187 -7.62 -10.56 -11.96
C SER A 187 -7.60 -10.45 -13.48
N PHE A 188 -8.51 -9.65 -14.07
CA PHE A 188 -8.47 -9.31 -15.49
C PHE A 188 -7.15 -8.64 -15.89
N SER A 189 -6.73 -7.60 -15.17
CA SER A 189 -5.51 -6.84 -15.47
C SER A 189 -4.26 -7.71 -15.37
N SER A 190 -4.21 -8.62 -14.39
CA SER A 190 -3.13 -9.60 -14.26
C SER A 190 -3.10 -10.56 -15.45
N SER A 191 -4.26 -11.11 -15.82
CA SER A 191 -4.38 -12.02 -16.97
C SER A 191 -3.96 -11.35 -18.27
N LEU A 192 -4.36 -10.09 -18.47
CA LEU A 192 -3.94 -9.28 -19.61
C LEU A 192 -2.43 -9.03 -19.58
N GLY A 193 -1.86 -8.63 -18.44
CA GLY A 193 -0.42 -8.39 -18.31
C GLY A 193 0.44 -9.63 -18.52
N GLN A 194 -0.10 -10.83 -18.23
CA GLN A 194 0.56 -12.11 -18.46
C GLN A 194 0.45 -12.62 -19.91
N GLY A 195 -0.30 -11.94 -20.79
CA GLY A 195 -0.48 -12.37 -22.17
C GLY A 195 -1.61 -13.38 -22.39
N ASN A 196 -2.37 -13.74 -21.36
CA ASN A 196 -3.46 -14.73 -21.46
C ASN A 196 -4.71 -14.22 -22.20
N LEU A 197 -4.72 -12.95 -22.61
CA LEU A 197 -5.81 -12.32 -23.36
C LEU A 197 -5.23 -11.69 -24.64
N PRO A 198 -4.77 -12.52 -25.61
CA PRO A 198 -4.00 -12.05 -26.76
C PRO A 198 -4.78 -11.06 -27.64
N LEU A 199 -6.08 -11.27 -27.85
CA LEU A 199 -6.89 -10.35 -28.67
C LEU A 199 -7.06 -8.97 -28.04
N LEU A 200 -6.94 -8.88 -26.71
CA LEU A 200 -7.09 -7.65 -25.94
C LEU A 200 -5.78 -6.93 -25.67
N GLN A 201 -4.63 -7.45 -26.13
CA GLN A 201 -3.38 -6.69 -26.12
C GLN A 201 -3.48 -5.47 -27.03
N THR A 202 -4.12 -5.65 -28.19
CA THR A 202 -4.47 -4.57 -29.10
C THR A 202 -5.72 -3.86 -28.60
N VAL A 203 -5.63 -2.53 -28.50
CA VAL A 203 -6.72 -1.67 -28.04
C VAL A 203 -7.41 -1.05 -29.25
N ASP A 204 -8.74 -0.95 -29.20
CA ASP A 204 -9.52 -0.34 -30.28
C ASP A 204 -9.57 1.19 -30.12
N ALA A 205 -9.51 1.68 -28.88
CA ALA A 205 -9.37 3.10 -28.59
C ALA A 205 -8.73 3.35 -27.22
N VAL A 206 -8.41 4.61 -26.95
CA VAL A 206 -8.04 5.11 -25.63
C VAL A 206 -8.94 6.29 -25.26
N THR A 207 -9.34 6.39 -24.00
CA THR A 207 -10.12 7.55 -23.54
C THR A 207 -9.30 8.82 -23.63
N GLU A 208 -9.87 9.91 -24.13
CA GLU A 208 -9.23 11.22 -24.22
C GLU A 208 -8.65 11.67 -22.87
N LYS A 209 -9.39 11.41 -21.79
CA LYS A 209 -8.96 11.73 -20.42
C LYS A 209 -8.27 10.52 -19.78
N GLY A 210 -6.94 10.54 -19.79
CA GLY A 210 -6.10 9.59 -19.03
C GLY A 210 -5.77 8.27 -19.75
N GLY A 211 -5.95 8.20 -21.07
CA GLY A 211 -5.39 7.14 -21.91
C GLY A 211 -5.87 5.72 -21.57
N ARG A 212 -7.06 5.57 -21.00
CA ARG A 212 -7.57 4.26 -20.58
C ARG A 212 -7.98 3.46 -21.81
N ARG A 213 -7.47 2.23 -21.89
CA ARG A 213 -7.72 1.27 -22.96
C ARG A 213 -9.21 0.94 -23.10
N ARG A 214 -9.67 0.86 -24.35
CA ARG A 214 -11.02 0.48 -24.77
C ARG A 214 -10.96 -0.60 -25.83
N TRP A 215 -11.96 -1.48 -25.80
CA TRP A 215 -12.15 -2.56 -26.77
C TRP A 215 -13.61 -2.62 -27.19
N THR A 216 -13.86 -2.96 -28.43
CA THR A 216 -15.19 -3.26 -28.96
C THR A 216 -15.78 -4.47 -28.25
N ARG A 217 -17.11 -4.47 -28.03
CA ARG A 217 -17.82 -5.62 -27.46
C ARG A 217 -17.54 -6.88 -28.28
N ARG A 218 -17.56 -6.78 -29.62
CA ARG A 218 -17.26 -7.88 -30.55
C ARG A 218 -15.93 -8.58 -30.21
N ARG A 219 -14.84 -7.81 -30.07
CA ARG A 219 -13.51 -8.35 -29.75
C ARG A 219 -13.46 -9.03 -28.38
N ILE A 220 -14.16 -8.46 -27.39
CA ILE A 220 -14.25 -9.05 -26.05
C ILE A 220 -14.98 -10.39 -26.09
N LEU A 221 -16.08 -10.49 -26.83
CA LEU A 221 -16.84 -11.73 -26.98
C LEU A 221 -16.08 -12.78 -27.79
N GLU A 222 -15.33 -12.37 -28.82
CA GLU A 222 -14.42 -13.25 -29.55
C GLU A 222 -13.34 -13.84 -28.61
N GLN A 223 -12.74 -12.99 -27.76
CA GLN A 223 -11.80 -13.45 -26.73
C GLN A 223 -12.47 -14.38 -25.71
N ALA A 224 -13.74 -14.16 -25.37
CA ALA A 224 -14.50 -15.03 -24.49
C ALA A 224 -14.72 -16.41 -25.12
N ALA A 225 -15.09 -16.47 -26.40
CA ALA A 225 -15.28 -17.69 -27.14
C ALA A 225 -13.97 -18.52 -27.23
N GLN A 226 -12.83 -17.87 -27.51
CA GLN A 226 -11.52 -18.55 -27.50
C GLN A 226 -11.19 -19.20 -26.16
N ARG A 227 -11.60 -18.59 -25.05
CA ARG A 227 -11.36 -19.12 -23.70
C ARG A 227 -12.27 -20.27 -23.31
N GLN A 228 -13.43 -20.41 -23.95
CA GLN A 228 -14.34 -21.54 -23.71
C GLN A 228 -14.02 -22.75 -24.58
N GLY A 229 -13.33 -22.54 -25.71
CA GLY A 229 -12.92 -23.60 -26.63
C GLY A 229 -11.50 -24.16 -26.42
N SER A 230 -10.73 -23.63 -25.46
CA SER A 230 -9.41 -24.15 -25.03
C SER A 230 -9.52 -24.91 -23.72
#